data_AF-A0A661V302-F1
#
_entry.id   AF-A0A661V302-F1
#
_cell.length_a   1.000
_cell.length_b   1.000
_cell.length_c   1.000
_cell.angle_alpha   90.00
_cell.angle_beta   90.00
_cell.angle_gamma   90.00
#
_symmetry.space_group_name_H-M   'P 1'
#
loop_
_entity.id
_entity.type
_entity.pdbx_description
1 polymer ?
#
loop_
_entity_poly.entity_id
_entity_poly.type
_entity_poly.pdbx_seq_one_letter_code
_entity_poly.pdbx_strand_id
1 'polypeptide(L)'
;MYPDSEILFPPRCIPQLRDLRGPGWAELIDYIATLPDGHEDVLALSLVIIQQGSCLTCDLDSYRASLGCCTCARRSISGFKGSDRELIQEFEKARQKIRAYLESEEIPPPIAALTKRAS
;
A
#
# COMPACT_ATOMS: atom_id res chain seq x y z
N MET A 1 19.05 -9.17 9.28
CA MET A 1 17.66 -8.73 9.00
C MET A 1 17.76 -7.39 8.31
N TYR A 2 17.17 -7.22 7.13
CA TYR A 2 17.25 -5.95 6.39
C TYR A 2 16.43 -4.89 7.14
N PRO A 3 17.06 -3.83 7.69
CA PRO A 3 16.39 -2.90 8.60
C PRO A 3 15.31 -2.06 7.91
N ASP A 4 15.40 -1.92 6.58
CA ASP A 4 14.50 -1.09 5.78
C ASP A 4 13.35 -1.87 5.11
N SER A 5 13.22 -3.16 5.43
CA SER A 5 12.25 -4.07 4.83
C SER A 5 11.22 -4.55 5.85
N GLU A 6 9.94 -4.37 5.49
CA GLU A 6 8.78 -4.77 6.27
C GLU A 6 7.99 -5.83 5.50
N ILE A 7 7.10 -6.55 6.21
CA ILE A 7 6.32 -7.65 5.61
C ILE A 7 5.42 -7.14 4.48
N LEU A 8 4.86 -5.94 4.64
CA LEU A 8 4.04 -5.26 3.64
C LEU A 8 4.55 -3.84 3.42
N PHE A 9 4.01 -3.16 2.41
CA PHE A 9 4.36 -1.78 2.11
C PHE A 9 4.13 -0.88 3.34
N PRO A 10 5.15 -0.10 3.77
CA PRO A 10 5.01 0.75 4.94
C PRO A 10 4.64 2.20 4.57
N PRO A 11 3.64 2.81 5.24
CA PRO A 11 3.18 4.17 4.97
C PRO A 11 4.28 5.25 4.97
N ARG A 12 5.34 5.08 5.77
CA ARG A 12 6.50 5.99 5.80
C ARG A 12 7.18 6.21 4.44
N CYS A 13 6.98 5.32 3.47
CA CYS A 13 7.53 5.45 2.13
C CYS A 13 6.68 6.34 1.21
N ILE A 14 5.43 6.68 1.57
CA ILE A 14 4.49 7.44 0.73
C ILE A 14 5.07 8.79 0.25
N PRO A 15 5.69 9.63 1.11
CA PRO A 15 6.23 10.91 0.66
C PRO A 15 7.29 10.78 -0.44
N GLN A 16 8.00 9.64 -0.49
CA GLN A 16 9.04 9.39 -1.50
C GLN A 16 8.46 9.05 -2.88
N LEU A 17 7.14 8.94 -3.01
CA LEU A 17 6.49 8.62 -4.28
C LEU A 17 6.07 9.86 -5.07
N ARG A 18 6.10 11.03 -4.42
CA ARG A 18 5.56 12.30 -4.93
C ARG A 18 6.06 12.64 -6.33
N ASP A 19 7.38 12.68 -6.50
CA ASP A 19 8.01 13.20 -7.72
C ASP A 19 8.24 12.11 -8.80
N LEU A 20 7.58 10.95 -8.68
CA LEU A 20 7.78 9.83 -9.61
C LEU A 20 6.96 9.94 -10.89
N ARG A 21 5.91 10.78 -10.89
CA ARG A 21 4.89 10.88 -11.95
C ARG A 21 4.42 12.34 -12.07
N GLY A 22 3.42 12.60 -12.92
CA GLY A 22 2.90 13.93 -13.19
C GLY A 22 2.18 14.63 -12.02
N PRO A 23 1.72 15.88 -12.23
CA PRO A 23 1.24 16.75 -11.14
C PRO A 23 0.02 16.20 -10.39
N GLY A 24 -0.92 15.54 -11.07
CA GLY A 24 -2.07 14.94 -10.38
C GLY A 24 -1.70 13.79 -9.44
N TRP A 25 -0.61 13.07 -9.74
CA TRP A 25 -0.06 12.08 -8.81
C TRP A 25 0.64 12.75 -7.63
N ALA A 26 1.43 13.79 -7.88
CA ALA A 26 2.09 14.54 -6.80
C ALA A 26 1.06 15.12 -5.82
N GLU A 27 -0.03 15.71 -6.32
CA GLU A 27 -1.13 16.23 -5.50
C GLU A 27 -1.79 15.13 -4.64
N LEU A 28 -2.04 13.96 -5.22
CA LEU A 28 -2.56 12.80 -4.49
C LEU A 28 -1.61 12.38 -3.35
N ILE A 29 -0.31 12.26 -3.64
CA ILE A 29 0.69 11.86 -2.63
C ILE A 29 0.83 12.93 -1.55
N ASP A 30 0.84 14.21 -1.91
CA ASP A 30 0.90 15.32 -0.96
C ASP A 30 -0.29 15.28 0.00
N TYR A 31 -1.50 15.01 -0.50
CA TYR A 31 -2.70 14.83 0.33
C TYR A 31 -2.56 13.60 1.25
N ILE A 32 -2.27 12.41 0.70
CA ILE A 32 -2.24 11.17 1.48
C ILE A 32 -1.14 11.20 2.56
N ALA A 33 0.00 11.83 2.29
CA ALA A 33 1.09 11.95 3.24
C ALA A 33 0.74 12.74 4.51
N THR A 34 -0.37 13.50 4.51
CA THR A 34 -0.85 14.24 5.70
C THR A 34 -1.77 13.41 6.59
N LEU A 35 -2.19 12.23 6.14
CA LEU A 35 -3.21 11.43 6.80
C LEU A 35 -2.58 10.41 7.77
N PRO A 36 -3.30 10.01 8.83
CA PRO A 36 -2.86 8.94 9.71
C PRO A 36 -2.74 7.59 8.98
N ASP A 37 -1.83 6.72 9.42
CA ASP A 37 -1.58 5.40 8.82
C ASP A 37 -2.83 4.52 8.65
N GLY A 38 -3.80 4.65 9.56
CA GLY A 38 -5.06 3.91 9.53
C GLY A 38 -6.17 4.52 8.66
N HIS A 39 -5.92 5.66 8.01
CA HIS A 39 -6.89 6.31 7.15
C HIS A 39 -7.15 5.49 5.87
N GLU A 40 -8.40 5.46 5.38
CA GLU A 40 -8.79 4.64 4.22
C GLU A 40 -7.94 4.91 2.98
N ASP A 41 -7.60 6.17 2.71
CA ASP A 41 -6.76 6.56 1.57
C ASP A 41 -5.31 6.05 1.72
N VAL A 42 -4.76 6.00 2.94
CA VAL A 42 -3.42 5.45 3.20
C VAL A 42 -3.43 3.93 2.98
N LEU A 43 -4.47 3.26 3.47
CA LEU A 43 -4.67 1.82 3.26
C LEU A 43 -4.87 1.50 1.78
N ALA A 44 -5.61 2.34 1.04
CA ALA A 44 -5.85 2.18 -0.39
C ALA A 44 -4.57 2.31 -1.21
N LEU A 45 -3.76 3.35 -0.96
CA LEU A 45 -2.46 3.50 -1.62
C LEU A 45 -1.51 2.36 -1.28
N SER A 46 -1.51 1.93 -0.01
CA SER A 46 -0.73 0.77 0.43
C SER A 46 -1.13 -0.50 -0.32
N LEU A 47 -2.43 -0.73 -0.52
CA LEU A 47 -2.94 -1.87 -1.28
C LEU A 47 -2.49 -1.82 -2.75
N VAL A 48 -2.55 -0.64 -3.39
CA VAL A 48 -2.03 -0.47 -4.76
C VAL A 48 -0.55 -0.88 -4.82
N ILE A 49 0.27 -0.42 -3.88
CA ILE A 49 1.70 -0.73 -3.90
C ILE A 49 1.98 -2.20 -3.57
N ILE A 50 1.21 -2.80 -2.65
CA ILE A 50 1.29 -4.24 -2.37
C ILE A 50 1.05 -5.07 -3.63
N GLN A 51 0.09 -4.65 -4.46
CA GLN A 51 -0.24 -5.32 -5.71
C GLN A 51 0.81 -5.07 -6.80
N GLN A 52 1.21 -3.81 -7.02
CA GLN A 52 2.21 -3.44 -8.05
C GLN A 52 3.63 -3.89 -7.69
N GLY A 53 3.96 -3.99 -6.41
CA GLY A 53 5.23 -4.48 -5.89
C GLY A 53 5.26 -5.99 -5.64
N SER A 54 4.11 -6.66 -5.76
CA SER A 54 3.94 -8.07 -5.39
C SER A 54 4.49 -8.37 -3.99
N CYS A 55 4.20 -7.51 -3.02
CA CYS A 55 4.77 -7.60 -1.66
C CYS A 55 4.43 -8.93 -0.97
N LEU A 56 3.27 -9.52 -1.27
CA LEU A 56 2.83 -10.80 -0.70
C LEU A 56 3.73 -12.00 -1.07
N THR A 57 4.59 -11.85 -2.08
CA THR A 57 5.56 -12.87 -2.48
C THR A 57 7.00 -12.45 -2.15
N CYS A 58 7.18 -11.38 -1.38
CA CYS A 58 8.49 -10.90 -0.97
C CYS A 58 8.92 -11.61 0.31
N ASP A 59 9.90 -12.50 0.19
CA ASP A 59 10.56 -13.16 1.33
C ASP A 59 11.95 -12.55 1.58
N LEU A 60 12.59 -12.93 2.68
CA LEU A 60 13.88 -12.39 3.09
C LEU A 60 15.03 -12.73 2.13
N ASP A 61 14.87 -13.76 1.31
CA ASP A 61 15.87 -14.18 0.32
C ASP A 61 15.64 -13.52 -1.05
N SER A 62 14.51 -12.82 -1.22
CA SER A 62 14.16 -12.11 -2.44
C SER A 62 15.08 -10.91 -2.67
N TYR A 63 15.52 -10.73 -3.91
CA TYR A 63 16.23 -9.51 -4.34
C TYR A 63 15.47 -8.22 -3.99
N ARG A 64 14.13 -8.28 -3.93
CA ARG A 64 13.30 -7.13 -3.51
C ARG A 64 13.49 -6.77 -2.04
N ALA A 65 13.62 -7.76 -1.16
CA ALA A 65 13.82 -7.53 0.27
C ALA A 65 15.18 -6.89 0.58
N SER A 66 16.21 -7.11 -0.26
CA SER A 66 17.50 -6.47 -0.09
C SER A 66 17.55 -5.01 -0.58
N LEU A 67 16.57 -4.57 -1.38
CA LEU A 67 16.50 -3.18 -1.88
C LEU A 67 15.89 -2.19 -0.87
N GLY A 68 15.13 -2.69 0.12
CA GLY A 68 14.30 -1.88 1.00
C GLY A 68 12.95 -1.49 0.38
N CYS A 69 11.91 -1.41 1.22
CA CYS A 69 10.53 -1.21 0.77
C CYS A 69 10.32 0.09 -0.01
N CYS A 70 10.95 1.20 0.41
CA CYS A 70 10.79 2.47 -0.29
C CYS A 70 11.40 2.44 -1.70
N THR A 71 12.56 1.80 -1.86
CA THR A 71 13.19 1.60 -3.18
C THR A 71 12.32 0.72 -4.07
N CYS A 72 11.80 -0.39 -3.53
CA CYS A 72 10.90 -1.28 -4.26
C CYS A 72 9.62 -0.56 -4.71
N ALA A 73 8.99 0.19 -3.81
CA ALA A 73 7.79 0.96 -4.10
C ALA A 73 8.02 2.02 -5.18
N ARG A 74 9.12 2.78 -5.09
CA ARG A 74 9.51 3.75 -6.13
C ARG A 74 9.67 3.07 -7.48
N ARG A 75 10.36 1.92 -7.55
CA ARG A 75 10.54 1.15 -8.79
C ARG A 75 9.21 0.66 -9.36
N SER A 76 8.29 0.17 -8.52
CA SER A 76 6.96 -0.27 -8.94
C SER A 76 6.12 0.86 -9.53
N ILE A 77 6.11 2.03 -8.87
CA ILE A 77 5.35 3.19 -9.35
C ILE A 77 5.98 3.78 -10.62
N SER A 78 7.30 3.97 -10.66
CA SER A 78 7.97 4.44 -11.88
C SER A 78 7.84 3.45 -13.05
N GLY A 79 7.80 2.16 -12.76
CA GLY A 79 7.66 1.09 -13.76
C GLY A 79 6.21 0.80 -14.21
N PHE A 80 5.20 1.44 -13.61
CA PHE A 80 3.80 1.25 -13.99
C PHE A 80 3.58 1.73 -15.43
N LYS A 81 3.13 0.80 -16.30
CA LYS A 81 3.05 1.00 -17.76
C LYS A 81 1.88 1.88 -18.22
N GLY A 82 0.87 2.05 -17.38
CA GLY A 82 -0.27 2.92 -17.66
C GLY A 82 0.04 4.40 -17.42
N SER A 83 -0.89 5.25 -17.83
CA SER A 83 -0.92 6.68 -17.54
C SER A 83 -1.14 6.97 -16.06
N ASP A 84 -0.82 8.19 -15.64
CA ASP A 84 -1.04 8.63 -14.27
C ASP A 84 -2.53 8.60 -13.90
N ARG A 85 -3.41 8.89 -14.87
CA ARG A 85 -4.86 8.78 -14.68
C ARG A 85 -5.29 7.35 -14.40
N GLU A 86 -4.73 6.37 -15.12
CA GLU A 86 -5.03 4.95 -14.87
C GLU A 86 -4.51 4.50 -13.51
N LEU A 87 -3.32 4.97 -13.10
CA LEU A 87 -2.79 4.66 -11.77
C LEU A 87 -3.67 5.25 -10.65
N ILE A 88 -4.14 6.48 -10.82
CA ILE A 88 -5.10 7.11 -9.90
C ILE A 88 -6.43 6.35 -9.90
N GLN A 89 -6.89 5.83 -11.04
CA GLN A 89 -8.09 4.97 -11.09
C GLN A 89 -7.90 3.65 -10.33
N GLU A 90 -6.71 3.04 -10.37
CA GLU A 90 -6.41 1.86 -9.55
C GLU A 90 -6.43 2.19 -8.05
N PHE A 91 -5.94 3.37 -7.67
CA PHE A 91 -6.10 3.90 -6.31
C PHE A 91 -7.57 4.05 -5.93
N GLU A 92 -8.40 4.64 -6.79
CA GLU A 92 -9.83 4.83 -6.51
C GLU A 92 -10.57 3.50 -6.33
N LYS A 93 -10.25 2.49 -7.16
CA LYS A 93 -10.79 1.13 -7.00
C LYS A 93 -10.34 0.51 -5.68
N ALA A 94 -9.07 0.67 -5.31
CA ALA A 94 -8.55 0.20 -4.03
C ALA A 94 -9.26 0.88 -2.86
N ARG A 95 -9.51 2.19 -2.96
CA ARG A 95 -10.25 2.97 -1.96
C ARG A 95 -11.66 2.45 -1.76
N GLN A 96 -12.40 2.21 -2.84
CA GLN A 96 -13.74 1.62 -2.75
C GLN A 96 -13.71 0.25 -2.07
N LYS A 97 -12.70 -0.58 -2.36
CA LYS A 97 -12.52 -1.88 -1.72
C LYS A 97 -12.23 -1.78 -0.23
N ILE A 98 -11.35 -0.85 0.17
CA ILE A 98 -11.06 -0.59 1.58
C ILE A 98 -12.31 -0.10 2.29
N ARG A 99 -13.02 0.87 1.73
CA ARG A 99 -14.26 1.39 2.31
C ARG A 99 -15.32 0.32 2.49
N ALA A 100 -15.57 -0.49 1.47
CA ALA A 100 -16.52 -1.60 1.55
C ALA A 100 -16.14 -2.63 2.64
N TYR A 101 -14.84 -2.86 2.85
CA TYR A 101 -14.35 -3.73 3.92
C TYR A 101 -14.46 -3.09 5.31
N LEU A 102 -14.24 -1.78 5.44
CA LEU A 102 -14.40 -1.06 6.72
C LEU A 102 -15.87 -0.91 7.12
N GLU A 103 -16.77 -0.78 6.15
CA GLU A 103 -18.22 -0.74 6.35
C GLU A 103 -18.81 -2.14 6.59
N SER A 104 -18.11 -3.21 6.23
CA SER A 104 -18.58 -4.57 6.50
C SER A 104 -18.36 -4.93 7.97
N GLU A 105 -19.34 -5.57 8.59
CA GLU A 105 -19.19 -6.18 9.93
C GLU A 105 -18.41 -7.52 9.87
N GLU A 106 -17.77 -7.82 8.73
CA GLU A 106 -17.06 -9.08 8.52
C GLU A 106 -15.74 -9.08 9.29
N ILE A 107 -15.76 -9.68 10.48
CA ILE A 107 -14.54 -10.01 11.20
C ILE A 107 -13.87 -11.19 10.47
N PRO A 108 -12.62 -11.05 10.00
CA PRO A 108 -11.90 -12.17 9.38
C PRO A 108 -11.96 -13.41 10.26
N PRO A 109 -12.23 -14.62 9.70
CA PRO A 109 -12.38 -15.84 10.49
C PRO A 109 -11.24 -16.11 11.49
N PRO A 110 -9.96 -15.83 11.18
CA PRO A 110 -8.88 -15.97 12.15
C PRO A 110 -9.04 -15.06 13.36
N ILE A 111 -9.48 -13.82 13.17
CA ILE A 111 -9.70 -12.84 14.25
C ILE A 111 -10.97 -13.22 15.04
N ALA A 112 -12.03 -13.62 14.36
CA ALA A 112 -13.25 -14.11 15.01
C ALA A 112 -13.01 -15.37 15.86
N ALA A 113 -12.04 -16.21 15.47
CA ALA A 113 -11.64 -17.36 16.27
C ALA A 113 -10.88 -16.98 17.55
N LEU A 114 -10.19 -15.83 17.56
CA LEU A 114 -9.47 -15.33 18.75
C LEU A 114 -10.43 -14.75 19.79
N THR A 115 -11.51 -14.08 19.38
CA THR A 115 -12.51 -13.55 20.30
C THR A 115 -13.34 -14.65 20.98
N LYS A 116 -13.55 -15.79 20.32
CA LYS A 116 -14.25 -16.97 20.89
C LYS A 116 -13.44 -17.80 21.88
N ARG A 117 -12.11 -17.61 21.96
CA ARG A 117 -11.24 -18.34 22.91
C ARG A 117 -11.12 -17.67 24.28
N ALA A 118 -11.71 -16.48 24.45
CA ALA A 118 -11.64 -15.68 25.67
C ALA A 118 -12.88 -15.84 26.59
N SER A 119 -13.73 -16.83 26.32
CA SER A 119 -14.99 -17.10 27.05
C SER A 119 -15.08 -18.52 27.55
#